data_AF-H8GG38-F1
#
_entry.id   AF-H8GG38-F1
#
_cell.length_a   1.000
_cell.length_b   1.000
_cell.length_c   1.000
_cell.angle_alpha   90.00
_cell.angle_beta   90.00
_cell.angle_gamma   90.00
#
_symmetry.space_group_name_H-M   'P 1'
#
loop_
_entity.id
_entity.type
_entity.pdbx_description
1 polymer ?
#
loop_
_entity_poly.entity_id
_entity_poly.type
_entity_poly.pdbx_seq_one_letter_code
_entity_poly.pdbx_strand_id
1 'polypeptide(L)' 'MLDFMLSIFSAVLQVNMKDHHDIPFALPLLFFIFLAFIITVTVLHFIGNED' A
#
# COMPACT_ATOMS: atom_id res chain seq x y z
N MET A 1 -14.79 -4.15 -10.72
CA MET A 1 -14.23 -4.64 -9.43
C MET A 1 -13.10 -3.74 -8.94
N LEU A 2 -12.13 -3.40 -9.80
CA LEU A 2 -11.14 -2.36 -9.50
C LEU A 2 -11.79 -1.00 -9.15
N ASP A 3 -12.87 -0.61 -9.82
CA ASP A 3 -13.57 0.65 -9.54
C ASP A 3 -14.09 0.78 -8.10
N PHE A 4 -14.54 -0.32 -7.50
CA PHE A 4 -15.00 -0.32 -6.11
C PHE A 4 -13.82 -0.12 -5.14
N MET A 5 -12.72 -0.80 -5.42
CA MET A 5 -11.49 -0.68 -4.64
C MET A 5 -10.90 0.73 -4.75
N LEU A 6 -10.82 1.28 -5.96
CA LEU A 6 -10.37 2.64 -6.24
C LEU A 6 -11.27 3.70 -5.59
N SER A 7 -12.59 3.46 -5.53
CA SER A 7 -13.54 4.33 -4.82
C SER A 7 -13.28 4.37 -3.31
N ILE A 8 -13.01 3.21 -2.68
CA ILE A 8 -12.66 3.15 -1.25
C ILE A 8 -11.33 3.87 -1.00
N PHE A 9 -10.30 3.59 -1.80
CA PHE A 9 -9.00 4.27 -1.66
C PHE A 9 -9.10 5.77 -1.91
N SER A 10 -9.94 6.19 -2.87
CA SER A 10 -10.23 7.61 -3.14
C SER A 10 -10.93 8.28 -1.95
N ALA A 11 -11.87 7.60 -1.29
CA ALA A 11 -12.54 8.11 -0.10
C ALA A 11 -11.62 8.18 1.13
N VAL A 12 -10.75 7.19 1.32
CA VAL A 12 -9.83 7.13 2.48
C VAL A 12 -8.68 8.12 2.33
N LEU A 13 -8.12 8.24 1.12
CA LEU A 13 -6.96 9.07 0.86
C LEU A 13 -7.33 10.48 0.34
N GLN A 14 -8.63 10.76 0.15
CA GLN A 14 -9.17 12.00 -0.42
C GLN A 14 -8.53 12.40 -1.75
N VAL A 15 -8.01 11.43 -2.50
CA VAL A 15 -7.31 11.62 -3.77
C VAL A 15 -8.07 10.89 -4.85
N ASN A 16 -8.29 11.53 -5.98
CA ASN A 16 -9.03 10.94 -7.10
C ASN A 16 -8.19 9.86 -7.81
N MET A 17 -8.21 8.64 -7.26
CA MET A 17 -7.45 7.47 -7.71
C MET A 17 -7.82 6.97 -9.13
N LYS A 18 -8.89 7.52 -9.72
CA LYS A 18 -9.37 7.15 -11.05
C LYS A 18 -8.59 7.84 -12.17
N ASP A 19 -8.01 9.00 -11.89
CA ASP A 19 -7.14 9.72 -12.82
C ASP A 19 -5.68 9.53 -12.39
N HIS A 20 -4.84 8.95 -13.25
CA HIS A 20 -3.44 8.70 -12.94
C HIS A 20 -2.65 10.02 -12.77
N HIS A 21 -3.11 11.10 -13.41
CA HIS A 21 -2.46 12.41 -13.30
C HIS A 21 -2.68 13.08 -11.94
N ASP A 22 -3.73 12.69 -11.22
CA ASP A 22 -4.07 13.23 -9.90
C ASP A 22 -3.47 12.40 -8.75
N ILE A 23 -2.83 11.27 -9.04
CA ILE A 23 -2.18 10.45 -8.01
C ILE A 23 -0.86 11.14 -7.62
N PRO A 24 -0.75 11.72 -6.41
CA PRO A 24 0.51 12.28 -5.96
C PRO A 24 1.57 11.17 -5.93
N PHE A 25 2.72 11.44 -6.52
CA PHE A 25 3.87 10.53 -6.59
C PHE A 25 4.24 9.89 -5.23
N ALA A 26 3.96 10.61 -4.14
CA ALA A 26 4.18 10.15 -2.77
C ALA A 26 3.34 8.93 -2.37
N LEU A 27 2.14 8.71 -2.94
CA LEU A 27 1.26 7.60 -2.56
C LEU A 27 1.81 6.23 -2.95
N PRO A 28 2.20 5.98 -4.21
CA PRO A 28 2.89 4.75 -4.58
C PRO A 28 4.17 4.56 -3.77
N LEU A 29 4.97 5.62 -3.58
CA LEU A 29 6.23 5.55 -2.84
C LEU A 29 6.02 5.14 -1.37
N LEU A 30 5.07 5.75 -0.67
CA LEU A 30 4.72 5.41 0.70
C LEU A 30 4.17 3.98 0.81
N PHE A 31 3.36 3.55 -0.16
CA PHE A 31 2.85 2.18 -0.21
C PHE A 31 3.98 1.16 -0.37
N PHE A 32 4.96 1.40 -1.24
CA PHE A 32 6.12 0.54 -1.39
C PHE A 32 6.97 0.46 -0.12
N ILE A 33 7.21 1.60 0.55
CA ILE A 33 7.96 1.64 1.81
C ILE A 33 7.23 0.85 2.90
N PHE A 34 5.92 1.04 3.01
CA PHE A 34 5.08 0.33 3.99
C PHE A 34 5.03 -1.18 3.73
N LEU A 35 4.89 -1.58 2.47
CA LEU A 35 4.87 -2.98 2.07
C LEU A 35 6.24 -3.65 2.30
N ALA A 36 7.34 -2.97 1.97
CA ALA A 36 8.69 -3.46 2.27
C ALA A 36 8.90 -3.64 3.79
N PHE A 37 8.44 -2.69 4.59
CA PHE A 37 8.50 -2.80 6.06
C PHE A 37 7.72 -4.02 6.58
N ILE A 38 6.49 -4.24 6.12
CA ILE A 38 5.70 -5.43 6.51
C ILE A 38 6.43 -6.71 6.14
N ILE A 39 6.96 -6.81 4.91
CA ILE A 39 7.68 -8.00 4.46
C ILE A 39 8.91 -8.24 5.33
N THR A 40 9.73 -7.21 5.59
CA THR A 40 10.93 -7.35 6.42
C THR A 40 10.57 -7.79 7.84
N VAL A 41 9.57 -7.18 8.47
CA VAL A 41 9.12 -7.57 9.82
C VAL A 41 8.59 -8.99 9.82
N THR A 42 7.81 -9.37 8.81
CA THR A 42 7.26 -10.74 8.67
C THR A 42 8.39 -11.74 8.55
N VAL A 43 9.35 -11.51 7.65
CA VAL A 43 10.50 -12.40 7.46
C VAL A 43 11.34 -12.50 8.73
N LEU A 44 11.62 -11.38 9.41
CA LEU A 44 12.32 -11.39 10.69
C LEU A 44 11.55 -12.11 11.79
N HIS A 45 10.21 -12.05 11.79
CA HIS A 45 9.38 -12.77 12.74
C HIS A 45 9.45 -14.29 12.55
N PHE A 46 9.63 -14.75 11.31
CA PHE A 46 9.76 -16.17 10.99
C PHE A 46 11.20 -16.69 11.04
N ILE A 47 12.21 -15.82 10.93
CA ILE A 47 13.63 -16.16 11.17
C ILE A 47 13.83 -16.34 12.68
N GLY A 48 13.86 -17.60 13.12
CA GLY A 48 14.05 -17.97 14.53
C GLY A 48 12.85 -18.66 15.18
N ASN A 49 11.76 -18.89 14.45
CA ASN A 49 10.69 -19.80 14.88
C ASN A 49 11.01 -21.24 14.44
N GLU A 50 12.19 -21.72 14.85
CA GLU A 50 12.62 -23.12 14.72
C GLU A 50 12.29 -23.82 16.05
N ASP A 51 11.09 -24.40 16.13
CA ASP A 51 10.76 -25.50 17.04
C ASP A 51 10.86 -26.83 16.26
#